data_AF-A0A168HEZ5-F1
#
_entry.id   AF-A0A168HEZ5-F1
#
_cell.length_a   1.000
_cell.length_b   1.000
_cell.length_c   1.000
_cell.angle_alpha   90.00
_cell.angle_beta   90.00
_cell.angle_gamma   90.00
#
_symmetry.space_group_name_H-M   'P 1'
#
loop_
_entity.id
_entity.type
_entity.pdbx_description
1 polymer ?
#
loop_
_entity_poly.entity_id
_entity_poly.type
_entity_poly.pdbx_seq_one_letter_code
_entity_poly.pdbx_strand_id
1 'polypeptide(L)'
;MDRLTQLQDAIDAMARMFTNSIYYVHEKSGMAELNKDIPVAQPKIQADEPEVFQENMRELASDLVKKAKEIDALIEVLPGVQQTEEEQINLLKSLEEENRIANEEYEAAVKEMELVKQQINQSLRAIADEQSQSMEED
;
A
#
# COMPACT_ATOMS: atom_id res chain seq x y z
N MET A 1 -0.52 4.17 1.61
CA MET A 1 -0.18 4.44 0.20
C MET A 1 -0.78 3.31 -0.62
N ASP A 2 -1.48 3.62 -1.70
CA ASP A 2 -2.15 2.61 -2.52
C ASP A 2 -1.16 1.64 -3.18
N ARG A 3 -1.56 0.39 -3.44
CA ARG A 3 -0.68 -0.65 -4.01
C ARG A 3 -0.29 -0.33 -5.45
N LEU A 4 -1.18 0.27 -6.23
CA LEU A 4 -0.86 0.70 -7.59
C LEU A 4 0.16 1.84 -7.58
N THR A 5 0.02 2.79 -6.66
CA THR A 5 1.03 3.85 -6.46
C THR A 5 2.38 3.28 -6.06
N GLN A 6 2.42 2.31 -5.13
CA GLN A 6 3.68 1.64 -4.74
C GLN A 6 4.36 0.96 -5.93
N LEU A 7 3.59 0.32 -6.82
CA LEU A 7 4.11 -0.31 -8.03
C LEU A 7 4.68 0.72 -9.00
N GLN A 8 3.98 1.85 -9.20
CA GLN A 8 4.46 2.96 -10.03
C GLN A 8 5.80 3.50 -9.51
N ASP A 9 5.89 3.79 -8.20
CA ASP A 9 7.11 4.27 -7.57
C ASP A 9 8.27 3.25 -7.71
N ALA A 10 7.97 1.96 -7.61
CA ALA A 10 8.96 0.89 -7.76
C ALA A 10 9.50 0.81 -9.19
N ILE A 11 8.64 0.95 -10.21
CA ILE A 11 9.02 0.99 -11.62
C ILE A 11 9.87 2.22 -11.92
N ASP A 12 9.48 3.39 -11.42
CA ASP A 12 10.24 4.64 -11.58
C ASP A 12 11.62 4.55 -10.92
N ALA A 13 11.70 3.95 -9.73
CA ALA A 13 12.96 3.68 -9.06
C ALA A 13 13.84 2.75 -9.90
N MET A 14 13.27 1.68 -10.49
CA MET A 14 14.01 0.76 -11.35
C MET A 14 14.56 1.45 -12.61
N ALA A 15 13.79 2.34 -13.23
CA ALA A 15 14.24 3.13 -14.38
C ALA A 15 15.43 4.04 -14.03
N ARG A 16 15.40 4.67 -12.83
CA ARG A 16 16.53 5.45 -12.31
C ARG A 16 17.74 4.57 -12.05
N MET A 17 17.55 3.38 -11.47
CA MET A 17 18.63 2.41 -11.24
C MET A 17 19.29 2.00 -12.56
N PHE A 18 18.52 1.76 -13.63
CA PHE A 18 19.09 1.48 -14.95
C PHE A 18 19.92 2.63 -15.48
N THR A 19 19.40 3.86 -15.42
CA THR A 19 20.13 5.04 -15.90
C THR A 19 21.43 5.24 -15.14
N ASN A 20 21.38 5.12 -13.82
CA ASN A 20 22.55 5.23 -12.95
C ASN A 20 23.56 4.11 -13.19
N SER A 21 23.09 2.88 -13.43
CA SER A 21 23.95 1.74 -13.71
C SER A 21 24.68 1.91 -15.04
N ILE A 22 23.97 2.33 -16.09
CA ILE A 22 24.59 2.62 -17.40
C ILE A 22 25.60 3.77 -17.26
N TYR A 23 25.23 4.83 -16.53
CA TYR A 23 26.14 5.94 -16.27
C TYR A 23 27.40 5.49 -15.52
N TYR A 24 27.26 4.66 -14.48
CA TYR A 24 28.38 4.09 -13.73
C TYR A 24 29.28 3.26 -14.65
N VAL A 25 28.73 2.34 -15.43
CA VAL A 25 29.50 1.51 -16.37
C VAL A 25 30.22 2.37 -17.39
N HIS A 26 29.56 3.37 -17.95
CA HIS A 26 30.17 4.29 -18.89
C HIS A 26 31.32 5.08 -18.25
N GLU A 27 31.10 5.67 -17.06
CA GLU A 27 32.06 6.58 -16.44
C GLU A 27 33.24 5.85 -15.78
N LYS A 28 32.96 4.71 -15.15
CA LYS A 28 33.90 3.98 -14.31
C LYS A 28 34.59 2.80 -14.98
N SER A 29 34.20 2.45 -16.21
CA SER A 29 34.93 1.44 -16.97
C SER A 29 36.33 1.93 -17.37
N GLY A 30 37.33 1.09 -17.08
CA GLY A 30 38.69 1.27 -17.58
C GLY A 30 38.79 0.94 -19.08
N MET A 31 39.83 1.46 -19.72
CA MET A 31 40.17 1.08 -21.10
C MET A 31 40.83 -0.31 -21.11
N ALA A 32 40.43 -1.18 -22.04
CA ALA A 32 41.06 -2.48 -22.22
C ALA A 32 42.21 -2.40 -23.23
N GLU A 33 43.36 -2.99 -22.89
CA GLU A 33 44.48 -3.14 -23.82
C GLU A 33 44.13 -4.18 -24.90
N LEU A 34 44.08 -3.75 -26.15
CA LEU A 34 43.81 -4.64 -27.28
C LEU A 34 45.08 -5.38 -27.77
N ASN A 35 46.25 -4.75 -27.60
CA ASN A 35 47.56 -5.31 -27.95
C ASN A 35 48.58 -4.95 -26.87
N LYS A 36 49.33 -5.96 -26.38
CA LYS A 36 50.36 -5.80 -25.35
C LYS A 36 51.56 -4.96 -25.80
N ASP A 37 51.76 -4.83 -27.12
CA ASP A 37 52.84 -4.03 -27.70
C ASP A 37 52.48 -2.54 -27.85
N ILE A 38 51.22 -2.17 -27.64
CA ILE A 38 50.72 -0.79 -27.75
C ILE A 38 50.10 -0.37 -26.42
N PRO A 39 50.84 0.37 -25.56
CA PRO A 39 50.31 0.80 -24.27
C PRO A 39 49.15 1.79 -24.45
N VAL A 40 48.19 1.76 -23.54
CA VAL A 40 47.08 2.73 -23.51
C VAL A 40 47.65 4.13 -23.24
N ALA A 41 47.59 5.00 -24.26
CA ALA A 41 48.26 6.29 -24.23
C ALA A 41 47.67 7.29 -23.21
N GLN A 42 46.38 7.14 -22.85
CA GLN A 42 45.69 7.97 -21.88
C GLN A 42 44.67 7.13 -21.09
N PRO A 43 45.04 6.62 -19.89
CA PRO A 43 44.09 5.91 -19.04
C PRO A 43 42.96 6.87 -18.61
N LYS A 44 41.73 6.35 -18.55
CA LYS A 44 40.59 7.11 -18.07
C LYS A 44 40.76 7.39 -16.57
N ILE A 45 41.03 8.65 -16.22
CA ILE A 45 41.37 9.08 -14.84
C ILE A 45 40.26 8.76 -13.83
N GLN A 46 39.00 8.71 -14.27
CA GLN A 46 37.86 8.42 -13.41
C GLN A 46 37.53 6.92 -13.28
N ALA A 47 38.22 6.04 -14.02
CA ALA A 47 37.97 4.61 -13.96
C ALA A 47 38.28 4.05 -12.57
N ASP A 48 37.45 3.13 -12.11
CA ASP A 48 37.70 2.41 -10.87
C ASP A 48 38.69 1.26 -11.14
N GLU A 49 39.38 0.81 -10.10
CA GLU A 49 40.24 -0.38 -10.18
C GLU A 49 39.40 -1.61 -10.61
N PRO A 50 39.96 -2.55 -11.41
CA PRO A 50 39.18 -3.65 -11.99
C PRO A 50 38.41 -4.50 -10.96
N GLU A 51 38.99 -4.70 -9.78
CA GLU A 51 38.35 -5.46 -8.69
C GLU A 51 37.14 -4.70 -8.12
N VAL A 52 37.32 -3.41 -7.79
CA VAL A 52 36.26 -2.51 -7.30
C VAL A 52 35.15 -2.35 -8.34
N PHE A 53 35.50 -2.18 -9.61
CA PHE A 53 34.53 -2.09 -10.70
C PHE A 53 33.71 -3.37 -10.83
N GLN A 54 34.34 -4.55 -10.70
CA GLN A 54 33.65 -5.83 -10.77
C GLN A 54 32.72 -6.05 -9.56
N GLU A 55 33.14 -5.66 -8.36
CA GLU A 55 32.31 -5.72 -7.15
C GLU A 55 31.08 -4.81 -7.28
N ASN A 56 31.28 -3.55 -7.64
CA ASN A 56 30.20 -2.58 -7.83
C ASN A 56 29.23 -3.03 -8.94
N MET A 57 29.74 -3.63 -10.02
CA MET A 57 28.89 -4.21 -11.08
C MET A 57 28.02 -5.35 -10.56
N ARG A 58 28.56 -6.23 -9.71
CA ARG A 58 27.79 -7.32 -9.09
C ARG A 58 26.73 -6.77 -8.13
N GLU A 59 27.05 -5.74 -7.36
CA GLU A 59 26.10 -5.07 -6.46
C GLU A 59 24.94 -4.45 -7.23
N LEU A 60 25.24 -3.62 -8.25
CA LEU A 60 24.23 -3.00 -9.11
C LEU A 60 23.31 -4.04 -9.76
N ALA A 61 23.88 -5.13 -10.29
CA ALA A 61 23.10 -6.22 -10.86
C ALA A 61 22.23 -6.93 -9.81
N SER A 62 22.77 -7.18 -8.62
CA SER A 62 22.03 -7.80 -7.52
C SER A 62 20.83 -6.94 -7.12
N ASP A 63 21.03 -5.63 -6.99
CA ASP A 63 19.99 -4.70 -6.57
C ASP A 63 18.90 -4.53 -7.64
N LEU A 64 19.26 -4.51 -8.93
CA LEU A 64 18.29 -4.54 -10.02
C LEU A 64 17.43 -5.81 -9.98
N VAL A 65 18.03 -6.98 -9.72
CA VAL A 65 17.30 -8.25 -9.59
C VAL A 65 16.39 -8.25 -8.36
N LYS A 66 16.86 -7.73 -7.23
CA LYS A 66 16.01 -7.58 -6.03
C LYS A 66 14.82 -6.68 -6.33
N LYS A 67 15.04 -5.53 -6.99
CA LYS A 67 13.98 -4.60 -7.34
C LYS A 67 12.96 -5.21 -8.31
N ALA A 68 13.42 -6.00 -9.28
CA ALA A 68 12.53 -6.76 -10.16
C ALA A 68 11.63 -7.73 -9.37
N LYS A 69 12.20 -8.49 -8.42
CA LYS A 69 11.42 -9.40 -7.57
C LYS A 69 10.43 -8.67 -6.66
N GLU A 70 10.80 -7.50 -6.15
CA GLU A 70 9.86 -6.65 -5.39
C GLU A 70 8.69 -6.21 -6.27
N ILE A 71 8.95 -5.85 -7.53
CA ILE A 71 7.90 -5.51 -8.50
C ILE A 71 7.00 -6.71 -8.77
N ASP A 72 7.56 -7.89 -9.00
CA ASP A 72 6.78 -9.12 -9.19
C ASP A 72 5.87 -9.42 -7.99
N ALA A 73 6.42 -9.34 -6.77
CA ALA A 73 5.65 -9.54 -5.55
C ALA A 73 4.54 -8.48 -5.38
N LEU A 74 4.79 -7.22 -5.78
CA LEU A 74 3.78 -6.17 -5.78
C LEU A 74 2.65 -6.46 -6.77
N ILE A 75 2.97 -6.99 -7.94
CA ILE A 75 2.00 -7.40 -8.97
C ILE A 75 1.11 -8.53 -8.44
N GLU A 76 1.68 -9.53 -7.77
CA GLU A 76 0.94 -10.66 -7.21
C GLU A 76 -0.10 -10.24 -6.15
N VAL A 77 0.16 -9.16 -5.42
CA VAL A 77 -0.73 -8.65 -4.37
C VAL A 77 -1.63 -7.50 -4.83
N LEU A 78 -1.68 -7.20 -6.13
CA LEU A 78 -2.58 -6.17 -6.64
C LEU A 78 -4.05 -6.56 -6.39
N PRO A 79 -4.85 -5.68 -5.78
CA PRO A 79 -6.25 -5.97 -5.52
C PRO A 79 -7.00 -6.19 -6.84
N GLY A 80 -7.79 -7.26 -6.90
CA GLY A 80 -8.61 -7.58 -8.06
C GLY A 80 -7.87 -8.18 -9.25
N VAL A 81 -6.55 -8.40 -9.19
CA VAL A 81 -5.77 -8.98 -10.33
C VAL A 81 -6.19 -10.41 -10.69
N GLN A 82 -6.80 -11.13 -9.76
CA GLN A 82 -7.26 -12.52 -9.93
C GLN A 82 -8.76 -12.62 -10.27
N GLN A 83 -9.49 -11.50 -10.27
CA GLN A 83 -10.94 -11.48 -10.48
C GLN A 83 -11.27 -10.82 -11.81
N THR A 84 -12.29 -11.34 -12.47
CA THR A 84 -12.86 -10.68 -13.65
C THR A 84 -13.68 -9.46 -13.24
N GLU A 85 -13.85 -8.50 -14.15
CA GLU A 85 -14.68 -7.32 -13.93
C GLU A 85 -16.12 -7.70 -13.55
N GLU A 86 -16.67 -8.74 -14.19
CA GLU A 86 -18.02 -9.23 -13.88
C GLU A 86 -18.14 -9.77 -12.46
N GLU A 87 -17.17 -10.56 -11.99
CA GLU A 87 -17.11 -11.04 -10.61
C GLU A 87 -17.01 -9.89 -9.60
N GLN A 88 -16.21 -8.86 -9.91
CA GLN A 88 -16.08 -7.67 -9.08
C GLN A 88 -17.39 -6.87 -9.00
N ILE A 89 -18.09 -6.70 -10.12
CA ILE A 89 -19.39 -6.03 -10.17
C ILE A 89 -20.44 -6.83 -9.39
N ASN A 90 -20.46 -8.15 -9.52
CA ASN A 90 -21.39 -9.00 -8.79
C ASN A 90 -21.12 -8.98 -7.28
N LEU A 91 -19.84 -9.00 -6.89
CA LEU A 91 -19.43 -8.82 -5.49
C LEU A 91 -19.91 -7.47 -4.96
N LEU A 92 -19.73 -6.39 -5.73
CA LEU A 92 -20.17 -5.05 -5.34
C LEU A 92 -21.68 -5.00 -5.10
N LYS A 93 -22.49 -5.58 -6.00
CA LYS A 93 -23.95 -5.68 -5.83
C LYS A 93 -24.33 -6.46 -4.57
N SER A 94 -23.62 -7.56 -4.28
CA SER A 94 -23.89 -8.34 -3.06
C SER A 94 -23.56 -7.57 -1.78
N LEU A 95 -22.46 -6.82 -1.77
CA LEU A 95 -22.05 -5.97 -0.65
C LEU A 95 -22.99 -4.77 -0.45
N GLU A 96 -23.54 -4.23 -1.54
CA GLU A 96 -24.54 -3.16 -1.50
C GLU A 96 -25.84 -3.67 -0.86
N GLU A 97 -26.30 -4.85 -1.26
CA GLU A 97 -27.49 -5.47 -0.66
C GLU A 97 -27.29 -5.84 0.81
N GLU A 98 -26.12 -6.38 1.17
CA GLU A 98 -25.77 -6.67 2.57
C GLU A 98 -25.76 -5.37 3.40
N ASN A 99 -25.18 -4.29 2.88
CA ASN A 99 -25.22 -2.98 3.54
C ASN A 99 -26.65 -2.46 3.71
N ARG A 100 -27.51 -2.63 2.69
CA ARG A 100 -28.91 -2.20 2.76
C ARG A 100 -29.63 -2.92 3.91
N ILE A 101 -29.50 -4.23 3.98
CA ILE A 101 -30.13 -5.05 5.03
C ILE A 101 -29.58 -4.65 6.41
N ALA A 102 -28.25 -4.56 6.56
CA ALA A 102 -27.63 -4.15 7.82
C ALA A 102 -28.08 -2.76 8.27
N ASN A 103 -28.28 -1.83 7.34
CA ASN A 103 -28.79 -0.50 7.64
C ASN A 103 -30.27 -0.52 8.07
N GLU A 104 -31.11 -1.35 7.45
CA GLU A 104 -32.51 -1.54 7.84
C GLU A 104 -32.63 -2.12 9.26
N GLU A 105 -31.81 -3.13 9.58
CA GLU A 105 -31.73 -3.70 10.93
C GLU A 105 -31.25 -2.66 11.95
N TYR A 106 -30.24 -1.87 11.58
CA TYR A 106 -29.75 -0.78 12.41
C TYR A 106 -30.84 0.26 12.69
N GLU A 107 -31.59 0.70 11.66
CA GLU A 107 -32.70 1.64 11.83
C GLU A 107 -33.82 1.09 12.72
N ALA A 108 -34.14 -0.21 12.59
CA ALA A 108 -35.14 -0.86 13.44
C ALA A 108 -34.68 -0.90 14.91
N ALA A 109 -33.42 -1.27 15.16
CA ALA A 109 -32.84 -1.30 16.50
C ALA A 109 -32.79 0.09 17.15
N VAL A 110 -32.49 1.13 16.37
CA VAL A 110 -32.52 2.53 16.86
C VAL A 110 -33.94 2.93 17.26
N LYS A 111 -34.96 2.61 16.45
CA LYS A 111 -36.36 2.90 16.77
C LYS A 111 -36.81 2.20 18.06
N GLU A 112 -36.44 0.93 18.23
CA GLU A 112 -36.74 0.19 19.46
C GLU A 112 -36.06 0.81 20.67
N MET A 113 -34.77 1.16 20.55
CA MET A 113 -34.01 1.85 21.59
C MET A 113 -34.68 3.17 22.00
N GLU A 114 -35.14 3.97 21.04
CA GLU A 114 -35.83 5.23 21.31
C GLU A 114 -37.15 5.00 22.07
N LEU A 115 -37.92 3.98 21.70
CA LEU A 115 -39.18 3.63 22.35
C LEU A 115 -38.94 3.18 23.80
N VAL A 116 -37.97 2.28 24.03
CA VAL A 116 -37.59 1.83 25.38
C VAL A 116 -37.08 3.01 26.21
N LYS A 117 -36.26 3.90 25.63
CA LYS A 117 -35.80 5.12 26.28
C LYS A 117 -36.97 6.03 26.70
N GLN A 118 -38.00 6.18 25.87
CA GLN A 118 -39.19 6.96 26.22
C GLN A 118 -39.96 6.32 27.39
N GLN A 119 -40.15 5.00 27.38
CA GLN A 119 -40.82 4.26 28.47
C GLN A 119 -40.09 4.38 29.81
N ILE A 120 -38.75 4.26 29.80
CA ILE A 120 -37.92 4.44 30.99
C ILE A 120 -38.08 5.87 31.52
N ASN A 121 -38.00 6.88 30.65
CA ASN A 121 -38.16 8.27 31.07
C ASN A 121 -39.56 8.56 31.65
N GLN A 122 -40.61 7.97 31.09
CA GLN A 122 -41.97 8.10 31.63
C GLN A 122 -42.09 7.44 33.01
N SER A 123 -41.53 6.24 33.17
CA SER A 123 -41.55 5.52 34.45
C SER A 123 -40.76 6.27 35.53
N LEU A 124 -39.60 6.84 35.19
CA LEU A 124 -38.81 7.67 36.10
C LEU A 124 -39.56 8.94 36.53
N ARG A 125 -40.31 9.58 35.62
CA ARG A 125 -41.14 10.74 35.95
C ARG A 125 -42.28 10.36 36.89
N ALA A 126 -43.00 9.27 36.61
CA ALA A 126 -44.09 8.81 37.47
C ALA A 126 -43.60 8.51 38.90
N ILE A 127 -42.45 7.85 39.04
CA ILE A 127 -41.84 7.58 40.35
C ILE A 127 -41.45 8.89 41.05
N ALA A 128 -40.86 9.86 40.33
CA ALA A 128 -40.50 11.16 40.89
C ALA A 128 -41.73 11.97 41.35
N ASP A 129 -42.83 11.91 40.60
CA ASP A 129 -44.09 12.58 40.92
C ASP A 129 -44.76 11.92 42.15
N GLU A 130 -44.79 10.58 42.23
CA GLU A 130 -45.29 9.85 43.41
C GLU A 130 -44.47 10.18 44.67
N GLN A 131 -43.13 10.22 44.56
CA GLN A 131 -42.29 10.58 45.70
C GLN A 131 -42.53 12.03 46.16
N SER A 132 -42.71 12.96 45.21
CA SER A 132 -43.00 14.36 45.54
C SER A 132 -44.34 14.51 46.26
N GLN A 133 -45.38 13.78 45.83
CA GLN A 133 -46.69 13.78 46.49
C GLN A 133 -46.65 13.14 47.88
N SER A 134 -45.91 12.04 48.05
CA SER A 134 -45.74 11.40 49.36
C SER A 134 -45.02 12.28 50.39
N MET A 135 -44.18 13.21 49.93
CA MET A 135 -43.49 14.18 50.80
C MET A 135 -44.33 15.43 51.12
N GLU A 136 -45.45 15.65 50.42
CA GLU A 136 -46.39 16.74 50.71
C GLU A 136 -47.51 16.32 51.68
N GLU A 137 -47.74 15.02 51.87
CA GLU A 137 -48.78 14.47 52.76
C GLU A 137 -48.28 14.13 54.19
N ASP A 138 -46.96 14.14 54.45
CA ASP A 138 -46.31 14.00 55.77
C ASP A 138 -45.90 15.36 56.38
#